data_AF-A0A1B7WBA7-F1
#
_entry.id   AF-A0A1B7WBA7-F1
#
_cell.length_a   1.000
_cell.length_b   1.000
_cell.length_c   1.000
_cell.angle_alpha   90.00
_cell.angle_beta   90.00
_cell.angle_gamma   90.00
#
_symmetry.space_group_name_H-M   'P 1'
#
loop_
_entity.id
_entity.type
_entity.pdbx_description
1 polymer ?
#
loop_
_entity_poly.entity_id
_entity_poly.type
_entity_poly.pdbx_seq_one_letter_code
_entity_poly.pdbx_strand_id
1 'polypeptide(L)' 'MQDTLTITINPELKAALLEITQAEGISPDSFIGKAIEDYIFTHKFRALRSYLMAKNQTGYTDEEIFEIIL' A
#
# COMPACT_ATOMS: atom_id res chain seq x y z
N MET A 1 15.30 5.84 11.60
CA MET A 1 14.93 4.88 12.67
C MET A 1 14.31 3.69 11.95
N GLN A 2 14.84 2.49 12.16
CA GLN A 2 14.29 1.27 11.55
C GLN A 2 13.52 0.53 12.62
N ASP A 3 12.20 0.45 12.45
CA ASP A 3 11.33 -0.36 13.29
C ASP A 3 11.19 -1.75 12.67
N THR A 4 11.31 -2.80 13.49
CA THR A 4 11.23 -4.19 13.03
C THR A 4 9.85 -4.75 13.33
N LEU A 5 9.18 -5.28 12.31
CA LEU A 5 7.88 -5.92 12.43
C LEU A 5 8.04 -7.44 12.20
N THR A 6 7.82 -8.24 13.23
CA THR A 6 7.79 -9.70 13.11
C THR A 6 6.36 -10.17 12.90
N ILE A 7 6.08 -10.80 11.76
CA ILE A 7 4.76 -11.35 11.42
C ILE A 7 4.85 -12.83 11.10
N THR A 8 3.81 -13.57 11.50
CA THR A 8 3.62 -14.95 11.07
C THR A 8 2.88 -14.94 9.74
N ILE A 9 3.50 -15.52 8.72
CA ILE A 9 2.90 -15.67 7.39
C ILE A 9 2.67 -17.15 7.08
N ASN A 10 1.67 -17.43 6.25
CA ASN A 10 1.40 -18.78 5.79
C ASN A 10 2.56 -19.28 4.90
N PRO A 11 2.81 -20.60 4.85
CA PRO A 11 3.89 -21.18 4.07
C PRO A 11 3.74 -20.90 2.56
N GLU A 12 2.51 -20.86 2.05
CA GLU A 12 2.22 -20.49 0.66
C GLU A 12 2.64 -19.05 0.33
N LEU A 13 2.34 -18.11 1.24
CA LEU A 13 2.75 -16.71 1.10
C LEU A 13 4.27 -16.58 1.12
N LYS A 14 4.95 -17.33 1.99
CA LYS A 14 6.41 -17.37 2.04
C LYS A 14 7.01 -17.87 0.72
N ALA A 15 6.42 -18.92 0.13
CA ALA A 15 6.87 -19.46 -1.14
C ALA A 15 6.72 -18.45 -2.28
N ALA A 16 5.54 -17.84 -2.41
CA ALA A 16 5.28 -16.80 -3.42
C ALA A 16 6.21 -15.59 -3.26
N LEU A 17 6.47 -15.16 -2.02
CA LEU A 17 7.39 -14.07 -1.73
C LEU A 17 8.83 -14.40 -2.17
N LEU A 18 9.30 -15.60 -1.87
CA LEU A 18 10.63 -16.06 -2.27
C LEU A 18 10.76 -16.18 -3.78
N GLU A 19 9.73 -16.65 -4.47
CA GLU A 19 9.72 -16.77 -5.94
C GLU A 19 9.85 -15.39 -6.61
N ILE A 20 9.06 -14.40 -6.17
CA ILE A 20 9.11 -13.04 -6.71
C ILE A 20 10.46 -12.39 -6.39
N THR A 21 10.92 -12.47 -5.15
CA THR A 21 12.18 -11.85 -4.72
C THR A 21 13.40 -12.46 -5.39
N GLN A 22 13.40 -13.77 -5.66
CA GLN A 22 14.44 -14.44 -6.43
C GLN A 22 14.41 -14.06 -7.92
N ALA A 23 13.22 -13.97 -8.52
CA ALA A 23 13.08 -13.59 -9.92
C ALA A 23 13.52 -12.13 -10.18
N GLU A 24 13.21 -11.22 -9.25
CA GLU A 24 13.49 -9.79 -9.38
C GLU A 24 14.82 -9.37 -8.75
N GLY A 25 15.50 -10.26 -8.02
CA GLY A 25 16.79 -9.98 -7.37
C GLY A 25 16.70 -8.94 -6.23
N ILE A 26 15.54 -8.80 -5.62
CA ILE A 26 15.26 -7.83 -4.54
C ILE A 26 15.17 -8.51 -3.18
N SER A 27 15.45 -7.77 -2.11
CA SER A 27 15.33 -8.34 -0.76
C SER A 27 13.86 -8.53 -0.36
N PRO A 28 13.52 -9.62 0.33
CA PRO A 28 12.19 -9.84 0.92
C PRO A 28 11.70 -8.65 1.74
N ASP A 29 12.57 -8.08 2.57
CA ASP A 29 12.23 -6.95 3.44
C ASP A 29 11.89 -5.69 2.63
N SER A 30 12.60 -5.42 1.53
CA SER A 30 12.30 -4.28 0.66
C SER A 30 10.99 -4.49 -0.10
N PHE A 31 10.73 -5.71 -0.56
CA PHE A 31 9.48 -6.04 -1.24
C PHE A 31 8.27 -5.90 -0.30
N ILE A 32 8.37 -6.48 0.91
CA ILE A 32 7.32 -6.37 1.93
C ILE A 32 7.12 -4.92 2.35
N GLY A 33 8.19 -4.18 2.59
CA GLY A 33 8.12 -2.77 2.97
C GLY A 33 7.35 -1.95 1.94
N LYS A 34 7.70 -2.11 0.65
CA LYS A 34 7.03 -1.42 -0.44
C LYS A 34 5.56 -1.84 -0.59
N ALA A 35 5.28 -3.14 -0.49
CA ALA A 35 3.91 -3.65 -0.55
C ALA A 35 3.03 -3.11 0.59
N ILE A 36 3.58 -2.98 1.80
CA ILE A 36 2.88 -2.39 2.95
C ILE A 36 2.64 -0.89 2.71
N GLU A 37 3.65 -0.17 2.22
CA GLU A 37 3.53 1.25 1.89
C GLU A 37 2.45 1.51 0.83
N ASP A 38 2.47 0.76 -0.27
CA ASP A 38 1.49 0.84 -1.35
C ASP A 38 0.07 0.51 -0.86
N TYR A 39 -0.06 -0.50 0.01
CA TYR A 39 -1.34 -0.88 0.59
C TYR A 39 -1.88 0.20 1.54
N ILE A 40 -1.03 0.76 2.41
CA ILE A 40 -1.42 1.84 3.32
C ILE A 40 -1.82 3.09 2.51
N PHE A 41 -1.05 3.44 1.49
CA PHE A 41 -1.36 4.56 0.60
C PHE A 41 -2.72 4.37 -0.06
N THR A 42 -2.95 3.20 -0.67
CA THR A 42 -4.23 2.85 -1.30
C THR A 42 -5.39 2.90 -0.31
N HIS A 43 -5.19 2.41 0.91
CA HIS A 43 -6.22 2.44 1.95
C HIS A 43 -6.54 3.87 2.38
N LYS A 44 -5.52 4.71 2.60
CA LYS A 44 -5.70 6.13 2.93
C LYS A 44 -6.42 6.88 1.81
N PHE A 45 -6.00 6.65 0.56
CA PHE A 45 -6.63 7.25 -0.61
C PHE A 45 -8.11 6.86 -0.73
N ARG A 46 -8.45 5.57 -0.57
CA ARG A 46 -9.85 5.12 -0.60
C ARG A 46 -10.69 5.73 0.52
N ALA A 47 -10.15 5.80 1.74
CA ALA A 47 -10.84 6.41 2.86
C ALA A 47 -11.08 7.92 2.62
N LEU A 48 -10.09 8.63 2.09
CA LEU A 48 -10.19 10.04 1.76
C LEU A 48 -11.18 10.29 0.62
N ARG A 49 -11.12 9.49 -0.46
CA ARG A 49 -12.08 9.56 -1.56
C ARG A 49 -13.51 9.35 -1.08
N SER A 50 -13.76 8.33 -0.26
CA SER A 50 -15.08 8.09 0.33
C SER A 50 -15.54 9.25 1.21
N TYR A 51 -14.64 9.85 2.00
CA TYR A 51 -14.94 11.00 2.83
C TYR A 51 -15.29 12.25 1.98
N LEU A 52 -14.51 12.55 0.94
CA LEU A 52 -14.74 13.70 0.05
C LEU A 52 -16.00 13.52 -0.80
N MET A 53 -16.25 12.31 -1.30
CA MET A 53 -17.50 11.97 -2.02
C MET A 53 -18.73 12.05 -1.11
N ALA A 54 -18.61 11.70 0.17
CA ALA A 54 -19.70 11.82 1.13
C ALA A 54 -19.97 13.26 1.57
N LYS A 55 -18.97 14.15 1.48
CA LYS A 55 -19.05 15.53 1.97
C LYS A 55 -19.53 16.53 0.91
N ASN A 56 -19.44 16.17 -0.38
CA ASN A 56 -19.81 17.07 -1.48
C ASN A 56 -21.01 16.57 -2.31
N GLN A 57 -22.04 17.42 -2.45
CA GLN A 57 -23.10 17.28 -3.47
C GLN A 57 -22.64 17.71 -4.88
N THR A 58 -21.42 18.24 -5.02
CA THR A 58 -20.79 18.66 -6.28
C THR A 58 -19.42 17.99 -6.37
N GLY A 59 -19.32 16.97 -7.23
CA GLY A 59 -18.23 15.98 -7.23
C GLY A 59 -16.83 16.58 -7.41
N TYR A 60 -15.90 16.13 -6.57
CA TYR A 60 -14.46 16.30 -6.82
C TYR A 60 -14.00 15.31 -7.90
N THR A 61 -13.09 15.73 -8.77
CA THR A 61 -12.44 14.81 -9.72
C THR A 61 -11.29 14.07 -9.04
N ASP A 62 -10.91 12.91 -9.58
CA ASP A 62 -9.82 12.11 -9.02
C ASP A 62 -8.49 12.90 -8.98
N GLU A 63 -8.27 13.86 -9.90
CA GLU A 63 -7.10 14.75 -9.96
C GLU A 63 -7.01 15.69 -8.73
N GLU A 64 -8.14 16.28 -8.31
CA GLU A 64 -8.18 17.17 -7.14
C GLU A 64 -7.91 16.41 -5.83
N ILE A 65 -8.29 15.13 -5.77
CA ILE A 65 -8.02 14.27 -4.62
C ILE A 65 -6.52 13.94 -4.52
N PHE A 66 -5.85 13.80 -5.67
CA PHE A 66 -4.41 13.54 -5.73
C PHE A 66 -3.58 14.75 -5.27
N GLU A 67 -3.96 15.99 -5.61
CA GLU A 67 -3.22 17.20 -5.21
C GLU A 67 -3.21 17.48 -3.71
N ILE A 68 -4.23 17.04 -2.96
CA ILE A 68 -4.34 17.31 -1.51
C ILE A 68 -3.35 16.47 -0.68
N ILE A 69 -2.86 15.36 -1.22
CA ILE A 69 -2.00 14.40 -0.49
C ILE A 69 -0.50 14.71 -0.67
N LEU A 70 -0.11 15.46 -1.70
CA LEU A 70 1.27 15.87 -2.00
C LEU A 70 1.68 17.13 -1.24
#